data_AF-A0A8X6NEJ4-F1
#
_entry.id   AF-A0A8X6NEJ4-F1
#
_cell.length_a   1.000
_cell.length_b   1.000
_cell.length_c   1.000
_cell.angle_alpha   90.00
_cell.angle_beta   90.00
_cell.angle_gamma   90.00
#
_symmetry.space_group_name_H-M   'P 1'
#
loop_
_entity.id
_entity.type
_entity.pdbx_description
1 polymer ?
#
loop_
_entity_poly.entity_id
_entity_poly.type
_entity_poly.pdbx_seq_one_letter_code
_entity_poly.pdbx_strand_id
1 'polypeptide(L)'
;MIEIAKELGIEAQNTFTKVEIMNRIIQSESYEEEIVKAVMEGRLRRKTRKNGRLIRELELERMRLAKTTDKASVSSEDLEGQGVNRRVNLKELVPKFDPKNADIN
;
A
#
# COMPACT_ATOMS: atom_id res chain seq x y z
N MET A 1 28.54 10.80 -10.13
CA MET A 1 30.00 10.93 -9.96
C MET A 1 30.47 12.28 -10.44
N ILE A 2 30.32 12.63 -11.72
CA ILE A 2 30.67 13.97 -12.24
C ILE A 2 29.78 15.07 -11.62
N GLU A 3 28.47 14.82 -11.46
CA GLU A 3 27.56 15.74 -10.77
C GLU A 3 27.97 16.02 -9.33
N ILE A 4 28.19 14.97 -8.52
CA ILE A 4 28.67 15.08 -7.13
C ILE A 4 30.03 15.81 -7.07
N ALA A 5 30.95 15.55 -8.01
CA ALA A 5 32.22 16.27 -8.06
C ALA A 5 32.04 17.78 -8.29
N LYS A 6 31.10 18.18 -9.16
CA LYS A 6 30.78 19.59 -9.39
C LYS A 6 30.13 20.24 -8.17
N GLU A 7 29.25 19.52 -7.48
CA GLU A 7 28.61 19.99 -6.24
C GLU A 7 29.65 20.23 -5.13
N LEU A 8 30.66 19.36 -5.03
CA LEU A 8 31.81 19.48 -4.12
C LEU A 8 32.87 20.51 -4.56
N GLY A 9 32.65 21.26 -5.64
CA GLY A 9 33.63 22.23 -6.16
C GLY A 9 34.89 21.60 -6.74
N ILE A 10 34.88 20.30 -7.03
CA ILE A 10 36.00 19.60 -7.66
C ILE A 10 35.92 19.82 -9.17
N GLU A 11 36.90 20.52 -9.74
CA GLU A 11 37.07 20.64 -11.19
C GLU A 11 37.38 19.26 -11.79
N ALA A 12 36.32 18.56 -12.20
CA ALA A 12 36.39 17.31 -12.92
C ALA A 12 36.73 17.59 -14.39
N GLN A 13 38.02 17.57 -14.73
CA GLN A 13 38.47 17.50 -16.12
C GLN A 13 38.07 16.16 -16.76
N ASN A 14 37.73 16.19 -18.05
CA ASN A 14 37.26 15.01 -18.81
C ASN A 14 38.30 13.87 -18.91
N THR A 15 39.53 14.12 -18.46
CA THR A 15 40.67 13.19 -18.42
C THR A 15 40.75 12.38 -17.13
N PHE A 16 40.01 12.75 -16.07
CA PHE A 16 40.06 12.00 -14.82
C PHE A 16 39.41 10.63 -14.98
N THR A 17 40.15 9.60 -14.61
CA THR A 17 39.61 8.27 -14.43
C THR A 17 38.60 8.29 -13.28
N LYS A 18 37.61 7.39 -13.36
CA LYS A 18 36.57 7.26 -12.32
C LYS A 18 37.15 7.10 -10.90
N VAL A 19 38.34 6.48 -10.79
CA VAL A 19 39.08 6.29 -9.54
C VAL A 19 39.64 7.61 -9.01
N GLU A 20 40.20 8.45 -9.86
CA GLU A 20 40.74 9.75 -9.46
C GLU A 20 39.65 10.73 -9.02
N ILE A 21 38.51 10.73 -9.70
CA ILE A 21 37.32 11.50 -9.28
C ILE A 21 36.86 11.02 -7.89
N MET A 22 36.82 9.71 -7.68
CA MET A 22 36.39 9.12 -6.41
C MET A 22 37.35 9.45 -5.27
N ASN A 23 38.66 9.38 -5.51
CA ASN A 23 39.67 9.76 -4.53
C ASN A 23 39.57 11.24 -4.14
N ARG A 24 39.34 12.14 -5.11
CA ARG A 24 39.15 13.57 -4.82
C ARG A 24 37.86 13.85 -4.05
N ILE A 25 36.78 13.16 -4.40
CA ILE A 25 35.51 13.25 -3.68
C ILE A 25 35.72 12.82 -2.21
N ILE A 26 36.37 11.68 -1.97
CA ILE A 26 36.68 11.17 -0.62
C ILE A 26 37.59 12.12 0.17
N GLN A 27 38.50 12.81 -0.51
CA GLN A 27 39.44 13.77 0.10
C GLN A 27 38.84 15.17 0.30
N SER A 28 37.62 15.43 -0.16
CA SER A 28 36.99 16.74 0.03
C SER A 28 36.52 16.93 1.47
N GLU A 29 36.66 18.15 2.00
CA GLU A 29 36.27 18.47 3.38
C GLU A 29 34.77 18.30 3.63
N SER A 30 33.94 18.41 2.58
CA SER A 30 32.48 18.27 2.66
C SER A 30 31.98 16.84 2.34
N TYR A 31 32.89 15.88 2.08
CA TYR A 31 32.52 14.53 1.65
C TYR A 31 31.54 13.83 2.59
N GLU A 32 31.82 13.85 3.91
CA GLU A 32 30.97 13.18 4.89
C GLU A 32 29.58 13.80 4.96
N GLU A 33 29.49 15.12 4.98
CA GLU A 33 28.21 15.84 5.03
C GLU A 33 27.36 15.57 3.78
N GLU A 34 27.97 15.58 2.59
CA GLU A 34 27.26 15.30 1.35
C GLU A 34 26.82 13.85 1.20
N ILE A 35 27.65 12.88 1.62
CA ILE A 35 27.26 11.46 1.65
C ILE A 35 26.09 11.26 2.62
N VAL A 36 26.15 11.84 3.82
CA VAL A 36 25.07 11.74 4.81
C VAL A 36 23.79 12.36 4.26
N LYS A 37 23.88 13.53 3.62
CA LYS A 37 22.74 14.19 2.94
C LYS A 37 22.15 13.31 1.84
N ALA A 38 22.97 12.76 0.95
CA ALA A 38 22.53 11.89 -0.13
C ALA A 38 21.85 10.60 0.38
N VAL A 39 22.39 9.99 1.44
CA VAL A 39 21.82 8.79 2.08
C VAL A 39 20.47 9.12 2.74
N MET A 40 20.39 10.25 3.45
CA MET A 40 19.17 10.73 4.11
C MET A 40 18.07 11.04 3.08
N GLU A 41 18.39 11.78 2.02
CA GLU A 41 17.46 12.07 0.91
C GLU A 41 16.99 10.79 0.22
N GLY A 42 17.90 9.84 -0.04
CA GLY A 42 17.57 8.54 -0.60
C GLY A 42 16.64 7.71 0.29
N ARG A 43 16.81 7.78 1.62
CA ARG A 43 15.87 7.16 2.59
C ARG A 43 14.51 7.85 2.57
N LEU A 44 14.49 9.18 2.58
CA LEU A 44 13.26 9.96 2.58
C LEU A 44 12.43 9.72 1.31
N ARG A 45 13.08 9.72 0.13
CA ARG A 45 12.45 9.39 -1.17
C ARG A 45 11.85 7.99 -1.21
N ARG A 46 12.50 7.00 -0.57
CA ARG A 46 11.96 5.64 -0.47
C ARG A 46 10.73 5.58 0.44
N LYS A 47 10.74 6.33 1.55
CA LYS A 47 9.59 6.43 2.46
C LYS A 47 8.39 7.11 1.81
N THR A 48 8.59 8.22 1.11
CA THR A 48 7.51 8.93 0.39
C THR A 48 6.92 8.10 -0.74
N ARG A 49 7.72 7.36 -1.52
CA ARG A 49 7.22 6.43 -2.54
C ARG A 49 6.36 5.30 -1.96
N LYS A 50 6.75 4.75 -0.80
CA LYS A 50 5.93 3.74 -0.12
C LYS A 50 4.61 4.32 0.37
N ASN A 51 4.64 5.51 0.99
CA ASN A 51 3.42 6.19 1.44
C ASN A 51 2.48 6.54 0.27
N GLY A 52 3.01 7.05 -0.85
CA GLY A 52 2.18 7.36 -2.02
C GLY A 52 1.50 6.13 -2.63
N ARG A 53 2.17 4.96 -2.62
CA ARG A 53 1.55 3.69 -3.03
C ARG A 53 0.41 3.30 -2.08
N LEU A 54 0.66 3.38 -0.77
CA LEU A 54 -0.33 3.06 0.25
C LEU A 54 -1.57 3.94 0.12
N ILE A 55 -1.39 5.25 -0.03
CA ILE A 55 -2.48 6.22 -0.21
C ILE A 55 -3.32 5.88 -1.45
N ARG A 56 -2.66 5.60 -2.58
CA ARG A 56 -3.34 5.23 -3.83
C ARG A 56 -4.13 3.92 -3.70
N GLU A 57 -3.58 2.93 -3.00
CA GLU A 57 -4.25 1.65 -2.75
C GLU A 57 -5.49 1.85 -1.87
N LEU A 58 -5.37 2.65 -0.82
CA LEU A 58 -6.46 3.00 0.09
C LEU A 58 -7.58 3.77 -0.62
N GLU A 59 -7.23 4.67 -1.54
CA GLU A 59 -8.19 5.40 -2.37
C GLU A 59 -8.93 4.49 -3.37
N LEU A 60 -8.20 3.55 -4.00
CA LEU A 60 -8.80 2.53 -4.88
C LEU A 60 -9.75 1.62 -4.10
N GLU A 61 -9.39 1.22 -2.88
CA GLU A 61 -10.24 0.41 -2.01
C GLU A 61 -11.49 1.17 -1.56
N ARG A 62 -11.36 2.46 -1.19
CA ARG A 62 -12.51 3.34 -0.94
C ARG A 62 -13.46 3.41 -2.13
N MET A 63 -12.94 3.57 -3.35
CA MET A 63 -13.77 3.56 -4.55
C MET A 63 -14.42 2.21 -4.82
N ARG A 64 -13.76 1.09 -4.52
CA ARG A 64 -14.36 -0.26 -4.64
C ARG A 64 -15.52 -0.43 -3.67
N LEU A 65 -15.33 -0.04 -2.41
CA LEU A 65 -16.38 -0.11 -1.38
C LEU A 65 -17.57 0.77 -1.73
N ALA A 66 -17.33 2.01 -2.18
CA ALA A 66 -18.40 2.90 -2.66
C ALA A 66 -19.20 2.29 -3.82
N LYS A 67 -18.51 1.67 -4.79
CA LYS A 67 -19.17 0.97 -5.90
C LYS A 67 -19.96 -0.27 -5.47
N THR A 68 -19.57 -0.94 -4.38
CA THR A 68 -20.34 -2.06 -3.85
C THR A 68 -21.57 -1.60 -3.08
N THR A 69 -21.52 -0.48 -2.36
CA THR A 69 -22.69 0.12 -1.71
C THR A 69 -23.72 0.60 -2.73
N ASP A 70 -23.29 1.17 -3.85
CA ASP A 70 -24.20 1.60 -4.94
C ASP A 70 -24.81 0.42 -5.73
N LYS A 71 -24.20 -0.77 -5.67
CA LYS A 71 -24.74 -2.00 -6.26
C LYS A 71 -25.61 -2.79 -5.29
N ALA A 72 -25.42 -2.59 -3.98
CA ALA A 72 -26.30 -3.13 -2.94
C ALA A 72 -27.57 -2.27 -2.74
N SER A 73 -27.60 -1.04 -3.26
CA SER A 73 -28.78 -0.15 -3.24
C SER A 73 -29.74 -0.36 -4.42
N VAL A 74 -29.55 -1.42 -5.23
CA VAL A 74 -30.58 -1.85 -6.18
C VAL A 74 -31.72 -2.52 -5.41
N SER A 75 -32.72 -1.69 -5.11
CA SER A 75 -34.15 -1.99 -4.99
C SER A 75 -34.59 -3.02 -3.94
N SER A 76 -35.04 -2.51 -2.80
CA SER A 76 -36.10 -3.14 -2.00
C SER A 76 -37.50 -2.74 -2.50
N GLU A 77 -37.67 -2.33 -3.77
CA GLU A 77 -38.96 -1.87 -4.32
C GLU A 77 -39.80 -3.00 -4.93
N ASP A 78 -39.32 -4.26 -4.96
CA ASP A 78 -40.06 -5.40 -5.53
C ASP A 78 -40.61 -6.40 -4.48
N LEU A 79 -40.79 -6.00 -3.22
CA LEU A 79 -41.44 -6.85 -2.19
C LEU A 79 -42.87 -6.47 -1.82
N GLU A 80 -43.48 -5.50 -2.50
CA GLU A 80 -44.90 -5.11 -2.29
C GLU A 80 -45.88 -5.99 -3.10
N GLY A 81 -45.41 -7.06 -3.78
CA GLY A 81 -46.17 -7.71 -4.87
C GLY A 81 -46.54 -9.19 -4.72
N GLN A 82 -46.17 -9.92 -3.67
CA GLN A 82 -46.62 -11.32 -3.49
C GLN A 82 -46.89 -11.66 -2.04
N GLY A 83 -48.13 -11.42 -1.62
CA GLY A 83 -48.70 -12.02 -0.43
C GLY A 83 -48.62 -13.54 -0.53
N VAL A 84 -47.81 -14.15 0.33
CA VAL A 84 -48.30 -14.87 1.52
C VAL A 84 -47.12 -14.86 2.48
N ASN A 85 -47.32 -14.45 3.73
CA ASN A 85 -46.39 -14.65 4.83
C ASN A 85 -45.86 -16.10 4.84
N ARG A 86 -44.74 -16.39 4.16
CA ARG A 86 -43.97 -17.60 4.41
C ARG A 86 -43.19 -17.38 5.69
N ARG A 87 -43.92 -17.40 6.81
CA ARG A 87 -43.33 -17.60 8.13
C ARG A 87 -42.62 -18.95 8.07
N VAL A 88 -41.30 -18.93 7.93
CA VAL A 88 -40.48 -20.11 8.10
C VAL A 88 -40.63 -20.59 9.54
N ASN A 89 -41.14 -21.81 9.72
CA ASN A 89 -41.26 -22.39 11.05
C ASN A 89 -39.88 -22.77 11.55
N LEU A 90 -39.50 -22.26 12.72
CA LEU A 90 -38.20 -22.57 13.33
C LEU A 90 -37.97 -24.09 13.51
N LYS A 91 -39.05 -24.87 13.67
CA LYS A 91 -39.03 -26.34 13.76
C LYS A 91 -38.56 -27.04 12.48
N GLU A 92 -38.63 -26.38 11.33
CA GLU A 92 -38.18 -26.90 10.04
C GLU A 92 -36.69 -26.58 9.78
N LEU A 93 -36.17 -25.54 10.45
CA LEU A 93 -34.78 -25.08 10.31
C LEU A 93 -33.83 -25.73 11.31
N VAL A 94 -34.33 -26.16 12.47
CA VAL A 94 -33.52 -26.84 13.48
C VAL A 94 -33.51 -28.34 13.16
N PRO A 95 -32.33 -28.97 12.96
CA PRO A 95 -32.23 -30.42 12.88
C PRO A 95 -32.94 -31.01 14.11
N LYS A 96 -33.82 -32.00 13.93
CA LYS A 96 -34.48 -32.67 15.06
C LYS A 96 -33.38 -33.20 15.97
N PHE A 97 -33.11 -32.49 17.06
CA PHE A 97 -32.14 -32.89 18.06
C PHE A 97 -32.69 -34.15 18.71
N ASP A 98 -32.16 -35.31 18.29
CA ASP A 98 -32.44 -36.57 18.94
C ASP A 98 -31.40 -36.75 20.04
N PRO A 99 -31.78 -36.63 21.33
CA PRO A 99 -30.82 -36.79 22.43
C PRO A 99 -30.21 -38.20 22.48
N LYS A 100 -30.74 -39.17 21.74
CA LYS A 100 -30.14 -40.51 21.61
C LYS A 100 -29.06 -40.61 20.53
N ASN A 101 -29.04 -39.66 19.58
CA ASN A 101 -28.07 -39.59 18.46
C ASN A 101 -27.25 -38.29 18.45
N ALA A 102 -27.39 -37.45 19.47
CA ALA A 102 -26.50 -36.32 19.68
C ALA A 102 -25.15 -36.87 20.15
N ASP A 103 -24.23 -37.05 19.20
CA ASP A 103 -22.89 -37.58 19.43
C ASP A 103 -22.27 -36.99 20.71
N ILE A 104 -22.10 -37.83 21.71
CA ILE A 104 -21.03 -37.66 22.71
C ILE A 104 -19.83 -38.36 22.09
N ASN A 105 -19.08 -37.63 21.25
CA ASN A 105 -17.70 -37.93 20.85
C ASN A 105 -17.00 -36.65 20.42
#